data_AF-A0A364L928-F1
#
_entry.id   AF-A0A364L928-F1
#
_cell.length_a   1.000
_cell.length_b   1.000
_cell.length_c   1.000
_cell.angle_alpha   90.00
_cell.angle_beta   90.00
_cell.angle_gamma   90.00
#
_symmetry.space_group_name_H-M   'P 1'
#
loop_
_entity.id
_entity.type
_entity.pdbx_description
1 polymer ?
#
loop_
_entity_poly.entity_id
_entity_poly.type
_entity_poly.pdbx_seq_one_letter_code
_entity_poly.pdbx_strand_id
1 'polypeptide(L)'
;MMSEQAALERRSDDMTQPETSQSHDSDDEPMVYVTSKDYATIARQTRDRLIAEGADPDSVIFQSDLPKIIQRQEGESRTDFAKRFSATMNDMIKRGVLILNDTCTADVVASGFRFRGGRRFDLGPRSGATKREFREFSKWFSDNANTGEVPEVPEKWLKFEMHAEERSGS
;
A
#
# COMPACT_ATOMS: atom_id res chain seq x y z
N MET A 1 -52.92 -20.95 -4.92
CA MET A 1 -51.78 -20.49 -5.74
C MET A 1 -50.76 -19.94 -4.77
N MET A 2 -49.66 -20.66 -4.57
CA MET A 2 -48.60 -20.28 -3.64
C MET A 2 -47.56 -19.50 -4.45
N SER A 3 -47.47 -18.20 -4.17
CA SER A 3 -46.66 -17.22 -4.92
C SER A 3 -45.15 -17.44 -4.73
N GLU A 4 -44.45 -17.31 -5.86
CA GLU A 4 -43.05 -17.06 -6.24
C GLU A 4 -41.93 -16.80 -5.20
N GLN A 5 -42.16 -16.81 -3.90
CA GLN A 5 -41.12 -16.64 -2.86
C GLN A 5 -40.37 -17.94 -2.52
N ALA A 6 -40.85 -19.11 -2.95
CA ALA A 6 -40.18 -20.40 -2.71
C ALA A 6 -39.16 -20.81 -3.79
N ALA A 7 -38.99 -20.01 -4.86
CA ALA A 7 -38.08 -20.34 -5.97
C ALA A 7 -36.71 -19.63 -5.90
N LEU A 8 -36.54 -18.66 -4.99
CA LEU A 8 -35.31 -17.89 -4.84
C LEU A 8 -34.32 -18.48 -3.82
N GLU A 9 -34.77 -19.37 -2.93
CA GLU A 9 -33.89 -20.00 -1.91
C GLU A 9 -33.08 -21.20 -2.42
N ARG A 10 -33.28 -21.64 -3.67
CA ARG A 10 -32.56 -22.79 -4.26
C ARG A 10 -31.38 -22.43 -5.18
N ARG A 11 -31.00 -21.15 -5.26
CA ARG A 11 -29.84 -20.69 -6.05
C ARG A 11 -28.69 -20.16 -5.22
N SER A 12 -28.74 -20.38 -3.90
CA SER A 12 -27.74 -19.87 -2.94
C SER A 12 -26.66 -20.89 -2.55
N ASP A 13 -26.53 -22.00 -3.26
CA ASP A 13 -25.56 -23.08 -2.93
C ASP A 13 -24.55 -23.39 -4.05
N ASP A 14 -24.30 -22.43 -4.96
CA ASP A 14 -23.16 -22.54 -5.89
C ASP A 14 -22.43 -21.21 -6.00
N MET A 15 -22.02 -20.70 -4.85
CA MET A 15 -20.95 -19.72 -4.77
C MET A 15 -19.65 -20.48 -4.51
N THR A 16 -19.27 -21.31 -5.48
CA THR A 16 -17.88 -21.70 -5.63
C THR A 16 -17.13 -20.40 -5.96
N GLN A 17 -16.64 -19.73 -4.91
CA GLN A 17 -15.62 -18.70 -5.06
C GLN A 17 -14.55 -19.33 -5.96
N PRO A 18 -14.18 -18.73 -7.10
CA PRO A 18 -12.93 -19.13 -7.72
C PRO A 18 -11.89 -18.85 -6.66
N GLU A 19 -11.32 -19.92 -6.11
CA GLU A 19 -10.26 -19.89 -5.12
C GLU A 19 -9.27 -18.86 -5.61
N THR A 20 -9.32 -17.66 -5.00
CA THR A 20 -8.29 -16.66 -5.18
C THR A 20 -7.06 -17.40 -4.79
N SER A 21 -6.19 -17.68 -5.76
CA SER A 21 -4.97 -18.42 -5.56
C SER A 21 -4.24 -17.70 -4.44
N GLN A 22 -4.40 -18.17 -3.20
CA GLN A 22 -3.57 -17.81 -2.08
C GLN A 22 -2.23 -18.40 -2.47
N SER A 23 -1.46 -17.64 -3.25
CA SER A 23 -0.02 -17.86 -3.34
C SER A 23 0.42 -17.94 -1.90
N HIS A 24 0.83 -19.13 -1.46
CA HIS A 24 1.24 -19.39 -0.10
C HIS A 24 2.18 -18.25 0.33
N ASP A 25 1.73 -17.37 1.22
CA ASP A 25 2.58 -16.30 1.74
C ASP A 25 3.48 -16.92 2.81
N SER A 26 4.34 -17.85 2.39
CA SER A 26 5.20 -18.58 3.30
C SER A 26 6.22 -17.62 3.88
N ASP A 27 6.28 -17.60 5.20
CA ASP A 27 7.23 -16.84 6.01
C ASP A 27 8.70 -16.98 5.58
N ASP A 28 9.05 -18.14 5.03
CA ASP A 28 10.41 -18.49 4.63
C ASP A 28 10.73 -18.06 3.18
N GLU A 29 9.76 -17.52 2.44
CA GLU A 29 10.01 -16.97 1.11
C GLU A 29 10.83 -15.68 1.18
N PRO A 30 11.69 -15.44 0.18
CA PRO A 30 12.43 -14.18 0.10
C PRO A 30 11.46 -13.01 -0.05
N MET A 31 11.86 -11.86 0.49
CA MET A 31 11.20 -10.60 0.20
C MET A 31 11.20 -10.36 -1.30
N VAL A 32 10.05 -9.94 -1.85
CA VAL A 32 9.90 -9.49 -3.23
C VAL A 32 9.37 -8.04 -3.22
N TYR A 33 9.90 -7.18 -4.10
CA TYR A 33 9.56 -5.74 -4.10
C TYR A 33 8.13 -5.51 -4.59
N VAL A 34 7.59 -6.51 -5.27
CA VAL A 34 6.35 -6.46 -6.04
C VAL A 34 5.64 -7.77 -5.84
N THR A 35 4.58 -7.77 -5.04
CA THR A 35 3.48 -8.67 -5.31
C THR A 35 2.70 -8.03 -6.45
N SER A 36 2.69 -8.66 -7.63
CA SER A 36 2.04 -8.11 -8.83
C SER A 36 0.53 -8.13 -8.65
N LYS A 37 -0.01 -7.14 -7.94
CA LYS A 37 -1.43 -6.80 -7.99
C LYS A 37 -1.59 -5.68 -8.99
N ASP A 38 -2.33 -5.96 -10.05
CA ASP A 38 -2.71 -4.94 -11.03
C ASP A 38 -3.79 -4.03 -10.43
N TYR A 39 -3.35 -3.14 -9.53
CA TYR A 39 -4.25 -2.17 -8.90
C TYR A 39 -4.87 -1.23 -9.93
N ALA A 40 -4.23 -1.00 -11.07
CA ALA A 40 -4.84 -0.24 -12.17
C ALA A 40 -6.08 -0.95 -12.71
N THR A 41 -6.02 -2.25 -12.97
CA THR A 41 -7.19 -3.02 -13.41
C THR A 41 -8.24 -3.12 -12.31
N ILE A 42 -7.84 -3.41 -11.07
CA ILE A 42 -8.77 -3.48 -9.92
C ILE A 42 -9.48 -2.13 -9.70
N ALA A 43 -8.76 -1.01 -9.75
CA ALA A 43 -9.29 0.32 -9.59
C ALA A 43 -10.33 0.64 -10.68
N ARG A 44 -10.03 0.33 -11.95
CA ARG A 44 -10.99 0.52 -13.05
C ARG A 44 -12.25 -0.31 -12.85
N GLN A 45 -12.10 -1.61 -12.60
CA GLN A 45 -13.23 -2.51 -12.34
C GLN A 45 -14.07 -2.06 -11.13
N THR A 46 -13.41 -1.59 -10.07
CA THR A 46 -14.07 -1.08 -8.85
C THR A 46 -14.86 0.18 -9.16
N ARG A 47 -14.29 1.12 -9.91
CA ARG A 47 -14.98 2.35 -10.33
C ARG A 47 -16.20 2.03 -11.18
N ASP A 48 -16.04 1.20 -12.20
CA ASP A 48 -17.11 0.84 -13.13
C ASP A 48 -18.27 0.16 -12.37
N ARG A 49 -17.93 -0.73 -11.43
CA ARG A 49 -18.91 -1.37 -10.54
C ARG A 49 -19.64 -0.35 -9.67
N LEU A 50 -18.94 0.56 -9.00
CA LEU A 50 -19.55 1.56 -8.11
C LEU A 50 -20.48 2.51 -8.90
N ILE A 51 -20.07 2.94 -10.09
CA ILE A 51 -20.90 3.77 -10.96
C ILE A 51 -22.15 2.99 -11.39
N ALA A 52 -22.01 1.72 -11.76
CA ALA A 52 -23.16 0.86 -12.08
C ALA A 52 -24.11 0.63 -10.89
N GLU A 53 -23.58 0.63 -9.66
CA GLU A 53 -24.35 0.55 -8.41
C GLU A 53 -24.99 1.89 -8.00
N GLY A 54 -24.77 2.96 -8.77
CA GLY A 54 -25.40 4.28 -8.59
C GLY A 54 -24.55 5.31 -7.85
N ALA A 55 -23.25 5.06 -7.67
CA ALA A 55 -22.34 6.08 -7.14
C ALA A 55 -22.21 7.26 -8.11
N ASP A 56 -22.10 8.47 -7.56
CA ASP A 56 -21.79 9.67 -8.34
C ASP A 56 -20.39 9.52 -8.97
N PRO A 57 -20.24 9.63 -10.30
CA PRO A 57 -18.94 9.56 -10.97
C PRO A 57 -17.89 10.53 -10.42
N ASP A 58 -18.30 11.69 -9.88
CA ASP A 58 -17.40 12.69 -9.31
C ASP A 58 -16.95 12.34 -7.87
N SER A 59 -17.61 11.35 -7.25
CA SER A 59 -17.26 10.82 -5.93
C SER A 59 -16.28 9.64 -5.97
N VAL A 60 -15.90 9.15 -7.16
CA VAL A 60 -14.92 8.07 -7.33
C VAL A 60 -13.85 8.51 -8.32
N ILE A 61 -12.68 8.90 -7.80
CA ILE A 61 -11.58 9.43 -8.61
C ILE A 61 -10.37 8.51 -8.60
N PHE A 62 -9.58 8.59 -9.66
CA PHE A 62 -8.30 7.89 -9.73
C PHE A 62 -7.18 8.73 -9.11
N GLN A 63 -6.21 8.05 -8.49
CA GLN A 63 -5.02 8.69 -7.94
C GLN A 63 -4.22 9.41 -9.04
N SER A 64 -4.22 8.87 -10.27
CA SER A 64 -3.60 9.50 -11.44
C SER A 64 -4.25 10.83 -11.86
N ASP A 65 -5.47 11.11 -11.42
CA ASP A 65 -6.18 12.36 -11.71
C ASP A 65 -5.87 13.47 -10.69
N LEU A 66 -5.34 13.14 -9.50
CA LEU A 66 -5.02 14.11 -8.47
C LEU A 66 -4.09 15.25 -8.94
N PRO A 67 -3.03 15.02 -9.75
CA PRO A 67 -2.21 16.12 -10.26
C PRO A 67 -2.96 17.10 -11.18
N LYS A 68 -4.03 16.62 -11.85
CA LYS A 68 -4.89 17.47 -12.70
C LYS A 68 -5.83 18.32 -11.85
N ILE A 69 -6.32 17.76 -10.74
CA ILE A 69 -7.25 18.41 -9.81
C ILE A 69 -6.52 19.38 -8.86
N ILE A 70 -5.36 18.96 -8.34
CA ILE A 70 -4.54 19.70 -7.38
C ILE A 70 -3.26 20.17 -8.07
N GLN A 71 -3.39 21.23 -8.86
CA GLN A 71 -2.25 21.80 -9.57
C GLN A 71 -1.37 22.62 -8.63
N ARG A 72 -0.05 22.60 -8.88
CA ARG A 72 0.90 23.46 -8.19
C ARG A 72 0.75 24.90 -8.69
N GLN A 73 0.70 25.86 -7.78
CA GLN A 73 0.59 27.27 -8.13
C GLN A 73 1.96 27.85 -8.50
N GLU A 74 1.97 28.88 -9.36
CA GLU A 74 3.20 29.58 -9.71
C GLU A 74 3.84 30.21 -8.45
N GLY A 75 5.15 30.05 -8.29
CA GLY A 75 5.88 30.54 -7.12
C GLY A 75 5.68 29.74 -5.83
N GLU A 76 4.80 28.73 -5.80
CA GLU A 76 4.54 27.93 -4.61
C GLU A 76 5.73 27.03 -4.26
N SER A 77 6.15 27.03 -2.99
CA SER A 77 7.22 26.16 -2.51
C SER A 77 6.79 24.68 -2.54
N ARG A 78 7.76 23.75 -2.61
CA ARG A 78 7.44 22.31 -2.56
C ARG A 78 6.73 21.92 -1.26
N THR A 79 7.11 22.54 -0.14
CA THR A 79 6.54 22.25 1.18
C THR A 79 5.11 22.76 1.30
N ASP A 80 4.82 23.95 0.78
CA ASP A 80 3.46 24.50 0.80
C ASP A 80 2.54 23.74 -0.14
N PHE A 81 3.06 23.37 -1.32
CA PHE A 81 2.35 22.48 -2.24
C PHE A 81 2.01 21.15 -1.57
N ALA A 82 2.97 20.49 -0.90
CA ALA A 82 2.72 19.23 -0.22
C ALA A 82 1.66 19.35 0.89
N LYS A 83 1.72 20.42 1.70
CA LYS A 83 0.71 20.70 2.73
C LYS A 83 -0.69 20.88 2.13
N ARG A 84 -0.80 21.71 1.09
CA ARG A 84 -2.08 21.96 0.40
C ARG A 84 -2.60 20.71 -0.27
N PHE A 85 -1.73 19.93 -0.91
CA PHE A 85 -2.08 18.66 -1.53
C PHE A 85 -2.69 17.68 -0.52
N SER A 86 -2.03 17.47 0.63
CA SER A 86 -2.57 16.63 1.70
C SER A 86 -3.87 17.18 2.28
N ALA A 87 -3.98 18.49 2.47
CA ALA A 87 -5.20 19.12 2.98
C ALA A 87 -6.39 18.91 2.04
N THR A 88 -6.21 19.10 0.73
CA THR A 88 -7.25 18.91 -0.27
C THR A 88 -7.68 17.44 -0.36
N MET A 89 -6.73 16.49 -0.38
CA MET A 89 -7.08 15.06 -0.36
C MET A 89 -7.88 14.68 0.89
N ASN A 90 -7.48 15.17 2.06
CA ASN A 90 -8.21 14.92 3.30
C ASN A 90 -9.62 15.50 3.27
N ASP A 91 -9.80 16.68 2.66
CA ASP A 91 -11.12 17.29 2.51
C ASP A 91 -12.01 16.50 1.54
N MET A 92 -11.46 16.01 0.43
CA MET A 92 -12.17 15.10 -0.49
C MET A 92 -12.64 13.84 0.23
N ILE A 93 -11.75 13.17 0.97
CA ILE A 93 -12.08 11.95 1.73
C ILE A 93 -13.18 12.23 2.77
N LYS A 94 -13.10 13.36 3.48
CA LYS A 94 -14.14 13.77 4.44
C LYS A 94 -15.51 13.99 3.80
N ARG A 95 -15.55 14.40 2.53
CA ARG A 95 -16.78 14.56 1.74
C ARG A 95 -17.28 13.24 1.13
N GLY A 96 -16.60 12.12 1.39
CA GLY A 96 -16.98 10.81 0.89
C GLY A 96 -16.39 10.47 -0.49
N VAL A 97 -15.42 11.24 -0.99
CA VAL A 97 -14.75 10.90 -2.25
C VAL A 97 -13.84 9.68 -2.03
N LEU A 98 -14.06 8.64 -2.83
CA LEU A 98 -13.21 7.46 -2.89
C LEU A 98 -12.08 7.69 -3.90
N ILE A 99 -10.83 7.66 -3.40
CA ILE A 99 -9.63 7.80 -4.23
C ILE A 99 -9.06 6.40 -4.48
N LEU A 100 -9.16 5.92 -5.72
CA LEU A 100 -8.69 4.60 -6.13
C LEU A 100 -7.26 4.66 -6.66
N ASN A 101 -6.38 3.81 -6.14
CA ASN A 101 -5.00 3.73 -6.60
C ASN A 101 -4.92 2.98 -7.94
N ASP A 102 -4.91 3.72 -9.04
CA ASP A 102 -4.71 3.19 -10.39
C ASP A 102 -3.26 3.35 -10.89
N THR A 103 -2.37 3.88 -10.03
CA THR A 103 -0.99 4.22 -10.38
C THR A 103 0.02 3.16 -9.96
N CYS A 104 -0.31 2.35 -8.96
CA CYS A 104 0.52 1.22 -8.55
C CYS A 104 0.16 -0.03 -9.37
N THR A 105 1.15 -0.81 -9.76
CA THR A 105 0.98 -2.16 -10.32
C THR A 105 1.52 -3.24 -9.39
N ALA A 106 1.79 -2.83 -8.15
CA ALA A 106 2.49 -3.62 -7.16
C ALA A 106 2.18 -3.15 -5.74
N ASP A 107 2.14 -4.09 -4.81
CA ASP A 107 2.38 -3.79 -3.40
C ASP A 107 3.85 -3.39 -3.26
N VAL A 108 4.12 -2.08 -3.19
CA VAL A 108 5.47 -1.58 -2.90
C VAL A 108 5.68 -1.70 -1.40
N VAL A 109 6.39 -2.74 -0.98
CA VAL A 109 6.77 -2.89 0.42
C VAL A 109 7.85 -1.86 0.75
N ALA A 110 7.58 -1.02 1.74
CA ALA A 110 8.59 -0.11 2.31
C ALA A 110 9.73 -0.96 2.89
N SER A 111 10.85 -1.01 2.17
CA SER A 111 12.00 -1.86 2.47
C SER A 111 13.10 -1.13 3.24
N GLY A 112 13.07 0.21 3.24
CA GLY A 112 14.05 1.05 3.91
C GLY A 112 13.53 1.60 5.23
N PHE A 113 14.23 1.32 6.32
CA PHE A 113 13.93 1.81 7.66
C PHE A 113 15.03 2.76 8.13
N ARG A 114 14.66 3.89 8.74
CA ARG A 114 15.63 4.90 9.19
C ARG A 114 15.28 5.42 10.58
N PHE A 115 16.20 5.27 11.53
CA PHE A 115 16.11 5.93 12.82
C PHE A 115 16.58 7.39 12.74
N ARG A 116 16.12 8.23 13.67
CA ARG A 116 16.57 9.63 13.77
C ARG A 116 18.08 9.76 14.00
N GLY A 117 18.72 8.76 14.60
CA GLY A 117 20.18 8.69 14.78
C GLY A 117 20.97 8.27 13.54
N GLY A 118 20.37 8.26 12.35
CA GLY A 118 21.08 8.04 11.09
C GLY A 118 21.27 6.58 10.68
N ARG A 119 21.07 5.62 11.60
CA ARG A 119 21.07 4.18 11.28
C ARG A 119 19.97 3.86 10.28
N ARG A 120 20.33 3.13 9.23
CA ARG A 120 19.45 2.76 8.13
C ARG A 120 19.50 1.25 7.92
N PHE A 121 18.36 0.65 7.68
CA PHE A 121 18.24 -0.77 7.38
C PHE A 121 17.56 -0.96 6.03
N ASP A 122 18.01 -1.95 5.26
CA ASP A 122 17.40 -2.40 4.02
C ASP A 122 16.93 -3.85 4.17
N LEU A 123 15.61 -4.03 4.22
CA LEU A 123 14.95 -5.33 4.19
C LEU A 123 14.22 -5.53 2.85
N GLY A 124 14.72 -4.89 1.80
CA GLY A 124 14.28 -5.14 0.45
C GLY A 124 14.79 -6.50 -0.07
N PRO A 125 14.20 -7.02 -1.15
CA PRO A 125 14.60 -8.28 -1.80
C PRO A 125 16.09 -8.50 -2.02
N ARG A 126 16.85 -7.41 -2.23
CA ARG A 126 18.29 -7.48 -2.46
C ARG A 126 19.10 -7.71 -1.19
N SER A 127 18.51 -7.54 -0.01
CA SER A 127 19.17 -7.82 1.27
C SER A 127 19.13 -9.30 1.65
N GLY A 128 18.39 -10.13 0.89
CA GLY A 128 18.19 -11.55 1.21
C GLY A 128 17.24 -11.79 2.40
N ALA A 129 16.55 -10.75 2.88
CA ALA A 129 15.54 -10.89 3.93
C ALA A 129 14.40 -11.82 3.50
N THR A 130 13.88 -12.63 4.42
CA THR A 130 12.63 -13.35 4.23
C THR A 130 11.43 -12.48 4.62
N LYS A 131 10.24 -12.90 4.21
CA LYS A 131 8.97 -12.26 4.60
C LYS A 131 8.77 -12.26 6.12
N ARG A 132 9.17 -13.33 6.81
CA ARG A 132 9.17 -13.39 8.29
C ARG A 132 10.06 -12.31 8.89
N GLU A 133 11.29 -12.21 8.42
CA GLU A 133 12.26 -11.24 8.92
C GLU A 133 11.80 -9.81 8.70
N PHE A 134 11.21 -9.54 7.54
CA PHE A 134 10.59 -8.24 7.26
C PHE A 134 9.49 -7.88 8.26
N ARG A 135 8.56 -8.81 8.55
CA ARG A 135 7.46 -8.55 9.52
C ARG A 135 7.98 -8.38 10.94
N GLU A 136 8.88 -9.25 11.38
CA GLU A 136 9.48 -9.17 12.72
C GLU A 136 10.26 -7.87 12.91
N PHE A 137 11.07 -7.49 11.92
CA PHE A 137 11.80 -6.24 11.94
C PHE A 137 10.85 -5.05 11.93
N SER A 138 9.83 -5.04 11.06
CA SER A 138 8.87 -3.93 10.97
C SER A 138 8.15 -3.69 12.29
N LYS A 139 7.78 -4.78 13.00
CA LYS A 139 7.18 -4.70 14.33
C LYS A 139 8.17 -4.13 15.34
N TRP A 140 9.36 -4.71 15.43
CA TRP A 140 10.43 -4.23 16.33
C TRP A 140 10.78 -2.75 16.06
N PHE A 141 10.90 -2.35 14.79
CA PHE A 141 11.18 -0.98 14.40
C PHE A 141 10.07 -0.04 14.84
N SER A 142 8.80 -0.40 14.63
CA SER A 142 7.65 0.43 15.00
C SER A 142 7.58 0.67 16.51
N ASP A 143 7.87 -0.35 17.31
CA ASP A 143 7.89 -0.27 18.78
C ASP A 143 9.01 0.67 19.29
N ASN A 144 10.10 0.82 18.52
CA ASN A 144 11.29 1.56 18.94
C ASN A 144 11.49 2.90 18.20
N ALA A 145 10.82 3.17 17.08
CA ALA A 145 11.04 4.37 16.26
C ALA A 145 10.59 5.67 16.95
N ASN A 146 9.71 5.60 17.95
CA ASN A 146 9.11 6.77 18.61
C ASN A 146 9.78 7.16 19.93
N THR A 147 10.79 6.43 20.40
CA THR A 147 11.41 6.66 21.72
C THR A 147 12.38 7.84 21.74
N GLY A 148 12.72 8.42 20.59
CA GLY A 148 13.62 9.59 20.48
C GLY A 148 15.11 9.25 20.65
N GLU A 149 15.42 8.13 21.30
CA GLU A 149 16.76 7.54 21.42
C GLU A 149 17.02 6.51 20.31
N VAL A 150 18.29 6.24 20.03
CA VAL A 150 18.66 5.15 19.11
C VAL A 150 18.55 3.84 19.89
N PRO A 151 17.60 2.95 19.57
CA PRO A 151 17.45 1.70 20.30
C PRO A 151 18.69 0.83 20.09
N GLU A 152 19.01 0.00 21.09
CA GLU A 152 19.92 -1.11 20.90
C GLU A 152 19.34 -2.06 19.85
N VAL A 153 20.15 -2.41 18.85
CA VAL A 153 19.69 -3.20 17.71
C VAL A 153 20.08 -4.66 17.93
N PRO A 154 19.10 -5.57 18.01
CA PRO A 154 19.37 -7.00 18.11
C PRO A 154 20.33 -7.47 17.01
N GLU A 155 21.27 -8.35 17.38
CA GLU A 155 22.31 -8.85 16.47
C GLU A 155 21.74 -9.42 15.16
N LYS A 156 20.58 -10.10 15.24
CA LYS A 156 19.88 -10.65 14.07
C LYS A 156 19.50 -9.61 13.00
N TRP A 157 19.40 -8.33 13.36
CA TRP A 157 19.05 -7.23 12.45
C TRP A 157 20.26 -6.49 11.88
N LEU A 158 21.45 -6.66 12.47
CA LEU A 158 22.66 -5.96 12.02
C LEU A 158 23.04 -6.33 10.58
N LYS A 159 22.73 -7.55 10.14
CA LYS A 159 22.94 -7.99 8.74
C LYS A 159 22.15 -7.19 7.70
N PHE A 160 21.13 -6.44 8.12
CA PHE A 160 20.33 -5.58 7.24
C PHE A 160 20.73 -4.11 7.35
N GLU A 161 21.69 -3.77 8.21
CA GLU A 161 22.14 -2.39 8.39
C GLU A 161 22.98 -1.93 7.20
N MET A 162 22.59 -0.79 6.63
CA MET A 162 23.35 -0.15 5.56
C MET A 162 24.46 0.70 6.17
N HIS A 163 25.70 0.27 5.99
CA HIS A 163 26.87 1.12 6.26
C HIS A 163 27.16 2.01 5.05
N ALA A 164 27.68 3.22 5.31
CA ALA A 164 27.86 4.25 4.28
C ALA A 164 28.89 3.90 3.18
N GLU A 165 29.60 2.77 3.28
CA GLU A 165 30.76 2.45 2.43
C GLU A 165 30.49 1.49 1.25
N GLU A 166 29.30 0.91 1.11
CA GLU A 166 28.96 0.05 -0.04
C GLU A 166 28.55 0.83 -1.31
N ARG A 167 29.23 1.94 -1.58
CA ARG A 167 29.21 2.66 -2.86
C ARG A 167 30.62 2.79 -3.43
N SER A 168 31.35 1.68 -3.47
CA SER A 168 32.63 1.58 -4.17
C SER A 168 32.73 0.21 -4.83
N GLY A 169 32.08 0.04 -5.99
CA GLY A 169 32.10 -1.21 -6.72
C GLY A 169 31.25 -1.14 -7.98
N SER A 170 31.64 -0.24 -8.90
CA SER A 170 31.29 -0.38 -10.32
C SER A 170 32.25 -1.35 -10.99
#